data_AF-A0A431MCF4-F1
#
_entry.id   AF-A0A431MCF4-F1
#
_cell.length_a   1.000
_cell.length_b   1.000
_cell.length_c   1.000
_cell.angle_alpha   90.00
_cell.angle_beta   90.00
_cell.angle_gamma   90.00
#
_symmetry.space_group_name_H-M   'P 1'
#
loop_
_entity.id
_entity.type
_entity.pdbx_description
1 polymer ?
#
loop_
_entity_poly.entity_id
_entity_poly.type
_entity_poly.pdbx_seq_one_letter_code
_entity_poly.pdbx_strand_id
1 'polypeptide(L)'
;MNDLTNLIEHPLLFLFTTAIALAVLGIYWPWFFGDIHGFVDDLEEAAKPDWYAWWQGRYWEGEWAEFKLGAFALLSLGVIAACYKLGLVIFY
;
A
#
# COMPACT_ATOMS: atom_id res chain seq x y z
N MET A 1 -2.38 -8.03 -26.22
CA MET A 1 -2.97 -8.11 -24.87
C MET A 1 -2.10 -9.10 -24.12
N ASN A 2 -1.06 -8.62 -23.42
CA ASN A 2 -0.20 -9.51 -22.64
C ASN A 2 -1.03 -10.00 -21.47
N ASP A 3 -1.41 -11.27 -21.55
CA ASP A 3 -2.14 -11.98 -20.52
C ASP A 3 -1.38 -11.87 -19.20
N LEU A 4 -1.93 -11.09 -18.27
CA LEU A 4 -1.43 -10.96 -16.88
C LEU A 4 -1.27 -12.32 -16.20
N THR A 5 -1.95 -13.35 -16.70
CA THR A 5 -1.84 -14.75 -16.27
C THR A 5 -0.49 -15.39 -16.60
N ASN A 6 0.27 -14.91 -17.60
CA ASN A 6 1.63 -15.40 -17.87
C ASN A 6 2.70 -14.79 -16.96
N LEU A 7 2.39 -13.71 -16.23
CA LEU A 7 3.33 -13.08 -15.30
C LEU A 7 3.38 -13.78 -13.94
N ILE A 8 2.32 -14.55 -13.61
CA ILE A 8 2.19 -15.29 -12.37
C ILE A 8 2.27 -16.77 -12.70
N GLU A 9 3.50 -17.29 -12.75
CA GLU A 9 3.78 -18.70 -13.10
C GLU A 9 3.09 -19.68 -12.13
N HIS A 10 2.84 -19.26 -10.89
CA HIS A 10 2.27 -20.07 -9.83
C HIS A 10 1.16 -19.31 -9.07
N PRO A 11 -0.11 -19.40 -9.50
CA PRO A 11 -1.21 -18.62 -8.91
C PRO A 11 -1.49 -18.98 -7.45
N LEU A 12 -1.34 -20.24 -7.05
CA LEU A 12 -1.49 -20.67 -5.66
C LEU A 12 -0.38 -20.11 -4.76
N LEU A 13 0.86 -20.09 -5.25
CA LEU A 13 1.99 -19.50 -4.54
C LEU A 13 1.76 -18.00 -4.35
N PHE A 14 1.30 -17.31 -5.39
CA PHE A 14 0.97 -15.89 -5.33
C PHE A 14 -0.11 -15.57 -4.28
N LEU A 15 -1.18 -16.37 -4.21
CA LEU A 15 -2.21 -16.19 -3.18
C LEU A 15 -1.65 -16.38 -1.76
N PHE A 16 -0.84 -17.41 -1.54
CA PHE A 16 -0.23 -17.66 -0.24
C PHE A 16 0.75 -16.55 0.16
N THR A 17 1.59 -16.09 -0.76
CA THR A 17 2.52 -14.99 -0.50
C THR A 17 1.81 -13.66 -0.30
N THR A 18 0.66 -13.44 -0.96
CA THR A 18 -0.18 -12.26 -0.73
C THR A 18 -0.83 -12.30 0.64
N ALA A 19 -1.30 -13.46 1.10
CA ALA A 19 -1.86 -13.61 2.44
C ALA A 19 -0.82 -13.31 3.53
N ILE A 20 0.43 -13.79 3.36
CA ILE A 20 1.55 -13.46 4.26
C ILE A 20 1.88 -11.97 4.19
N ALA A 21 1.97 -11.40 2.98
CA ALA A 21 2.24 -9.99 2.80
C ALA A 21 1.19 -9.10 3.50
N LEU A 22 -0.10 -9.44 3.40
CA LEU A 22 -1.17 -8.73 4.11
C LEU A 22 -1.02 -8.81 5.63
N ALA A 23 -0.61 -9.96 6.18
CA ALA A 23 -0.34 -10.07 7.61
C ALA A 23 0.81 -9.16 8.05
N VAL A 24 1.88 -9.10 7.26
CA VAL A 24 3.02 -8.20 7.50
C VAL A 24 2.58 -6.74 7.40
N LEU A 25 1.82 -6.37 6.37
CA LEU A 25 1.28 -5.02 6.19
C LEU A 25 0.35 -4.61 7.33
N GLY A 26 -0.45 -5.53 7.87
CA GLY A 26 -1.29 -5.29 9.03
C GLY A 26 -0.50 -4.92 10.31
N ILE A 27 0.74 -5.40 10.44
CA ILE A 27 1.64 -5.04 11.56
C ILE A 27 2.16 -3.60 11.39
N TYR A 28 2.46 -3.20 10.15
CA TYR A 28 2.97 -1.86 9.86
C TYR A 28 1.87 -0.80 9.71
N TRP A 29 0.64 -1.20 9.45
CA TRP A 29 -0.50 -0.29 9.29
C TRP A 29 -0.65 0.75 10.43
N PRO A 30 -0.62 0.35 11.72
CA PRO A 30 -0.72 1.31 12.84
C PRO A 30 0.46 2.30 12.90
N TRP A 31 1.60 1.97 12.30
CA TRP A 31 2.77 2.87 12.28
C TRP A 31 2.59 4.02 11.29
N PHE A 32 1.81 3.79 10.23
CA PHE A 32 1.51 4.82 9.22
C PHE A 32 0.28 5.66 9.61
N PHE A 33 -0.80 5.00 10.03
CA PHE A 33 -2.11 5.63 10.20
C PHE A 33 -2.58 5.70 11.66
N GLY A 34 -1.90 5.01 12.58
CA GLY A 34 -2.34 4.90 13.98
C GLY A 34 -3.52 3.96 14.14
N ASP A 35 -4.69 4.39 13.68
CA ASP A 35 -5.95 3.65 13.72
C ASP A 35 -6.73 3.78 12.40
N ILE A 36 -7.96 3.28 12.37
CA ILE A 36 -8.82 3.37 11.18
C ILE A 36 -9.31 4.79 10.91
N HIS A 37 -9.45 5.63 11.94
CA HIS A 37 -9.87 7.01 11.78
C HIS A 37 -8.77 7.84 11.15
N GLY A 38 -7.52 7.68 11.58
CA GLY A 38 -6.36 8.34 10.99
C GLY A 38 -6.16 7.98 9.51
N PHE A 39 -6.47 6.74 9.11
CA PHE A 39 -6.47 6.38 7.69
C PHE A 39 -7.57 7.08 6.89
N VAL A 40 -8.79 7.15 7.41
CA VAL A 40 -9.91 7.82 6.74
C VAL A 40 -9.64 9.33 6.64
N ASP A 41 -9.09 9.94 7.68
CA ASP A 41 -8.72 11.35 7.71
C ASP A 41 -7.61 11.65 6.68
N ASP A 42 -6.56 10.82 6.63
CA ASP A 42 -5.49 10.94 5.64
C ASP A 42 -6.06 10.75 4.20
N LEU A 43 -7.00 9.83 3.99
CA LEU A 43 -7.65 9.61 2.70
C LEU A 43 -8.53 10.80 2.28
N GLU A 44 -9.29 11.37 3.22
CA GLU A 44 -10.15 12.52 2.96
C GLU A 44 -9.32 13.76 2.66
N GLU A 45 -8.22 13.97 3.38
CA GLU A 45 -7.33 15.11 3.16
C GLU A 45 -6.59 15.00 1.82
N ALA A 46 -6.13 13.80 1.43
CA ALA A 46 -5.52 13.54 0.13
C ALA A 46 -6.52 13.61 -1.05
N ALA A 47 -7.83 13.47 -0.80
CA ALA A 47 -8.85 13.60 -1.82
C ALA A 47 -9.31 15.05 -2.05
N LYS A 48 -8.98 15.97 -1.14
CA LYS A 48 -9.33 17.39 -1.26
C LYS A 48 -8.43 18.05 -2.30
N PRO A 49 -8.96 18.91 -3.17
CA PRO A 49 -8.14 19.59 -4.15
C PRO A 49 -7.20 20.62 -3.51
N ASP A 50 -5.96 20.69 -3.99
CA ASP A 50 -4.85 21.49 -3.41
C ASP A 50 -5.21 22.95 -3.12
N TRP A 51 -6.00 23.57 -4.00
CA TRP A 51 -6.43 24.97 -3.84
C TRP A 51 -7.31 25.17 -2.61
N TYR A 52 -8.11 24.16 -2.24
CA TYR A 52 -8.99 24.18 -1.08
C TYR A 52 -8.18 23.96 0.21
N ALA A 53 -7.21 23.04 0.19
CA ALA A 53 -6.29 22.80 1.31
C ALA A 53 -5.37 24.02 1.56
N TRP A 54 -4.90 24.67 0.49
CA TRP A 54 -4.14 25.91 0.56
C TRP A 54 -4.94 27.06 1.18
N TRP A 55 -6.22 27.22 0.79
CA TRP A 55 -7.11 28.24 1.36
C TRP A 55 -7.37 28.04 2.86
N GLN A 56 -7.43 26.80 3.34
CA GLN A 56 -7.61 26.50 4.77
C GLN A 56 -6.29 26.52 5.57
N GLY A 57 -5.14 26.73 4.93
CA GLY A 57 -3.83 26.65 5.59
C GLY A 57 -3.42 25.23 5.97
N ARG A 58 -4.13 24.20 5.49
CA ARG A 58 -3.90 22.77 5.76
C ARG A 58 -3.16 22.06 4.62
N TYR A 59 -2.59 22.82 3.69
CA TYR A 59 -1.85 22.29 2.54
C TYR A 59 -0.76 21.28 2.94
N TRP A 60 -0.01 21.57 4.00
CA TRP A 60 1.04 20.66 4.49
C TRP A 60 0.50 19.36 5.08
N GLU A 61 -0.73 19.37 5.59
CA GLU A 61 -1.39 18.17 6.12
C GLU A 61 -1.84 17.24 4.98
N GLY A 62 -2.36 17.81 3.88
CA GLY A 62 -2.69 17.07 2.67
C GLY A 62 -1.49 16.43 1.99
N GLU A 63 -0.40 17.19 1.79
CA GLU A 63 0.87 16.67 1.23
C GLU A 63 1.44 15.52 2.09
N TRP A 64 1.36 15.64 3.41
CA TRP A 64 1.83 14.59 4.31
C TRP A 64 0.96 13.34 4.27
N ALA A 65 -0.36 13.50 4.16
CA ALA A 65 -1.31 12.40 3.99
C ALA A 65 -1.09 11.67 2.66
N GLU A 66 -0.90 12.40 1.56
CA GLU A 66 -0.56 11.84 0.26
C GLU A 66 0.77 11.06 0.30
N PHE A 67 1.80 11.63 0.94
CA PHE A 67 3.08 10.96 1.10
C PHE A 67 2.95 9.65 1.88
N LYS A 68 2.21 9.64 3.00
CA LYS A 68 1.96 8.41 3.78
C LYS A 68 1.22 7.36 2.96
N LEU A 69 0.15 7.74 2.28
CA LEU A 69 -0.66 6.84 1.46
C LEU A 69 0.17 6.26 0.30
N GLY A 70 0.95 7.10 -0.38
CA GLY A 70 1.86 6.69 -1.44
C GLY A 70 2.97 5.76 -0.94
N ALA A 71 3.62 6.10 0.18
CA ALA A 71 4.63 5.27 0.81
C ALA A 71 4.08 3.90 1.24
N PHE A 72 2.88 3.88 1.83
CA PHE A 72 2.21 2.64 2.22
C PHE A 72 1.82 1.78 1.00
N ALA A 73 1.35 2.39 -0.08
CA ALA A 73 1.04 1.69 -1.32
C ALA A 73 2.30 1.07 -1.96
N LEU A 74 3.40 1.82 -2.02
CA LEU A 74 4.69 1.31 -2.50
C LEU A 74 5.22 0.17 -1.62
N LEU A 75 5.12 0.31 -0.30
CA LEU A 75 5.51 -0.74 0.64
C LEU A 75 4.65 -1.99 0.46
N SER A 76 3.34 -1.84 0.23
CA SER A 76 2.43 -2.94 -0.07
C SER A 76 2.84 -3.72 -1.32
N LEU A 77 3.11 -3.01 -2.42
CA LEU A 77 3.58 -3.62 -3.66
C LEU A 77 4.96 -4.29 -3.47
N GLY A 78 5.87 -3.63 -2.75
CA GLY A 78 7.22 -4.13 -2.49
C GLY A 78 7.22 -5.41 -1.65
N VAL A 79 6.41 -5.47 -0.58
CA VAL A 79 6.29 -6.65 0.28
C VAL A 79 5.67 -7.82 -0.48
N ILE A 80 4.59 -7.60 -1.24
CA ILE A 80 3.98 -8.66 -2.08
C ILE A 80 5.00 -9.20 -3.09
N ALA A 81 5.70 -8.32 -3.80
CA ALA A 81 6.70 -8.72 -4.79
C ALA A 81 7.89 -9.47 -4.15
N ALA A 82 8.36 -9.02 -2.99
CA ALA A 82 9.44 -9.66 -2.25
C ALA A 82 9.02 -11.05 -1.74
N CYS A 83 7.83 -11.18 -1.15
CA CYS A 83 7.28 -12.45 -0.71
C CYS A 83 7.10 -13.42 -1.89
N TYR A 84 6.62 -12.95 -3.03
CA TYR A 84 6.49 -13.78 -4.24
C TYR A 84 7.85 -14.26 -4.76
N LYS A 85 8.85 -13.37 -4.88
CA LYS A 85 10.20 -13.76 -5.29
C LYS A 85 10.85 -14.74 -4.31
N LEU A 86 10.71 -14.52 -3.01
CA LEU A 86 11.23 -15.45 -1.99
C LEU A 86 10.52 -16.81 -2.07
N GLY A 87 9.20 -16.81 -2.27
CA GLY A 87 8.43 -18.03 -2.49
C GLY A 87 8.94 -18.81 -3.71
N LEU A 88 9.22 -18.13 -4.82
CA LEU A 88 9.80 -18.77 -5.99
C LEU A 88 11.15 -19.42 -5.65
N VAL A 89 12.09 -18.67 -5.05
CA VAL A 89 13.44 -19.18 -4.70
C VAL A 89 13.42 -20.36 -3.72
N ILE A 90 12.45 -20.41 -2.80
CA ILE A 90 12.39 -21.45 -1.75
C ILE A 90 11.73 -22.73 -2.27
N PHE A 91 10.71 -22.61 -3.13
CA PHE A 91 9.87 -23.74 -3.53
C PHE A 91 10.16 -24.27 -4.95
N TYR A 92 10.88 -23.52 -5.79
CA TYR A 92 11.21 -23.86 -7.18
C TYR A 92 12.68 -23.56 -7.49
#